data_AF-A0A661GWU6-F1
#
_entry.id   AF-A0A661GWU6-F1
#
_cell.length_a   1.000
_cell.length_b   1.000
_cell.length_c   1.000
_cell.angle_alpha   90.00
_cell.angle_beta   90.00
_cell.angle_gamma   90.00
#
_symmetry.space_group_name_H-M   'P 1'
#
loop_
_entity.id
_entity.type
_entity.pdbx_description
1 polymer ?
#
loop_
_entity_poly.entity_id
_entity_poly.type
_entity_poly.pdbx_seq_one_letter_code
_entity_poly.pdbx_strand_id
1 'polypeptide(L)'
;MLRVLALLVLLVANTAWGQDVDSTVTGAQLDAAVKNISESLPADDPQRESMLKFYSDTRAALLRIKQYKKARENFAQARANAAAQAQSIQEELSGSRDAPEQDDKAVASASLQELEQMIQVDKAELDAKGGQLADIRADIDAMPGRPAEIRQRVTELVGLSTKLESQLGLMNKKVEAGSEDEARVWLAQARLASADMEKSALDEELLSLPMRLDLLKAQLDQTRFDTDVLKKRIQTEEQRAAELRQGKAVQARAKAERVLAQTEGKHELVQKLADRNAELTASFVELGDAIKDIHERESFARNRADQLETDLKSIERKLHIVGMTAAVGEILREQQAQLPGRRESQKAISTIADDITKSSMRQVELEDERRQLRNEGKYIAQLVQGLDAPIVALINDDLAELASNRHESMRQAVDLENTYAMALGDLDFTLRRYTGVVDQYRGFISERLLWIPSRGTLSVFRGGGFPAQVAEVFAPGRWLRVLQNLPGEIARQPLTSVAILLVLILVYFSPLLYRRLVATGQYVGYVRTDHFSSTMRALGLSLLLSLKWPMLLSTVAWLFEMQDRESELAMALYMASVRTAIYFWGLEFLRMTLLPKGLVDAHFRWPAKRTATLCRRIARLEQTFL
;
A
#
# COMPACT_ATOMS: atom_id res chain seq x y z
N MET A 1 60.25 17.70 -40.03
CA MET A 1 59.98 18.15 -38.64
C MET A 1 59.26 19.49 -38.52
N LEU A 2 59.43 20.47 -39.43
CA LEU A 2 58.71 21.77 -39.34
C LEU A 2 57.17 21.68 -39.50
N ARG A 3 56.64 20.70 -40.25
CA ARG A 3 55.18 20.56 -40.45
C ARG A 3 54.44 19.97 -39.25
N VAL A 4 55.13 19.25 -38.36
CA VAL A 4 54.53 18.67 -37.15
C VAL A 4 54.50 19.70 -36.01
N LEU A 5 55.49 20.61 -35.96
CA LEU A 5 55.53 21.71 -35.01
C LEU A 5 54.46 22.78 -35.32
N ALA A 6 54.17 23.04 -36.59
CA ALA A 6 53.10 23.97 -36.97
C ALA A 6 51.70 23.44 -36.61
N LEU A 7 51.50 22.12 -36.60
CA LEU A 7 50.22 21.48 -36.26
C LEU A 7 50.00 21.40 -34.74
N LEU A 8 51.08 21.28 -33.96
CA LEU A 8 51.04 21.38 -32.49
C LEU A 8 50.81 22.82 -32.01
N VAL A 9 51.36 23.84 -32.70
CA VAL A 9 51.07 25.24 -32.39
C VAL A 9 49.63 25.62 -32.75
N LEU A 10 49.05 25.02 -33.79
CA LEU A 10 47.63 25.21 -34.12
C LEU A 10 46.66 24.46 -33.18
N LEU A 11 47.07 23.35 -32.57
CA LEU A 11 46.25 22.67 -31.55
C LEU A 11 46.38 23.29 -30.16
N VAL A 12 47.50 23.94 -29.82
CA VAL A 12 47.67 24.66 -28.55
C VAL A 12 47.16 26.11 -28.62
N ALA A 13 47.06 26.71 -29.81
CA ALA A 13 46.47 28.05 -29.98
C ALA A 13 44.93 28.06 -29.98
N ASN A 14 44.26 26.89 -30.09
CA ASN A 14 42.80 26.80 -29.99
C ASN A 14 42.28 26.64 -28.55
N THR A 15 43.16 26.71 -27.55
CA THR A 15 42.80 27.02 -26.16
C THR A 15 43.08 28.48 -25.82
N ALA A 16 43.15 29.36 -26.83
CA ALA A 16 42.95 30.78 -26.63
C ALA A 16 41.60 30.97 -25.96
N TRP A 17 41.66 31.51 -24.74
CA TRP A 17 40.52 31.86 -23.92
C TRP A 17 39.37 32.36 -24.78
N GLY A 18 38.23 31.69 -24.70
CA GLY A 18 36.96 32.36 -24.95
C GLY A 18 36.88 33.49 -23.93
N GLN A 19 37.47 34.64 -24.27
CA GLN A 19 36.99 35.90 -23.78
C GLN A 19 35.55 35.94 -24.25
N ASP A 20 34.63 35.66 -23.33
CA ASP A 20 33.25 36.11 -23.45
C ASP A 20 33.37 37.58 -23.86
N VAL A 21 33.14 37.87 -25.13
CA VAL A 21 32.97 39.25 -25.58
C VAL A 21 31.70 39.68 -24.87
N ASP A 22 31.87 40.31 -23.72
CA ASP A 22 30.82 40.94 -22.90
C ASP A 22 30.18 42.05 -23.74
N SER A 23 29.38 41.62 -24.71
CA SER A 23 28.48 42.42 -25.53
C SER A 23 27.16 42.66 -24.81
N THR A 24 27.06 42.23 -23.55
CA THR A 24 25.90 42.40 -22.68
C THR A 24 26.14 43.53 -21.70
N VAL A 25 25.09 44.32 -21.48
CA VAL A 25 25.12 45.48 -20.59
C VAL A 25 25.31 45.02 -19.15
N THR A 26 26.23 45.67 -18.45
CA THR A 26 26.51 45.37 -17.04
C THR A 26 25.40 45.92 -16.13
N GLY A 27 25.20 45.29 -14.97
CA GLY A 27 24.23 45.79 -13.98
C GLY A 27 24.47 47.24 -13.56
N ALA A 28 25.74 47.67 -13.46
CA ALA A 28 26.09 49.05 -13.13
C ALA A 28 25.72 50.05 -14.25
N GLN A 29 25.87 49.66 -15.52
CA GLN A 29 25.43 50.47 -16.66
C GLN A 29 23.90 50.58 -16.72
N LEU A 30 23.19 49.49 -16.38
CA LEU A 30 21.73 49.48 -16.30
C LEU A 30 21.20 50.37 -15.16
N ASP A 31 21.82 50.31 -13.98
CA ASP A 31 21.45 51.14 -12.83
C ASP A 31 21.70 52.63 -13.11
N ALA A 32 22.81 52.95 -13.81
CA ALA A 32 23.10 54.31 -14.27
C ALA A 32 22.08 54.80 -15.31
N ALA A 33 21.66 53.95 -16.25
CA ALA A 33 20.65 54.28 -17.26
C ALA A 33 19.25 54.48 -16.64
N VAL A 34 18.86 53.64 -15.69
CA VAL A 34 17.60 53.80 -14.92
C VAL A 34 17.60 55.12 -14.16
N LYS A 35 18.72 55.46 -13.50
CA LYS A 35 18.87 56.73 -12.78
C LYS A 35 18.76 57.92 -13.73
N ASN A 36 19.48 57.89 -14.85
CA ASN A 36 19.46 58.96 -15.85
C ASN A 36 18.04 59.20 -16.41
N ILE A 37 17.29 58.15 -16.75
CA ILE A 37 15.89 58.29 -17.22
C ILE A 37 14.96 58.83 -16.14
N SER A 38 15.14 58.38 -14.90
CA SER A 38 14.32 58.84 -13.78
C SER A 38 14.50 60.33 -13.45
N GLU A 39 15.68 60.87 -13.76
CA GLU A 39 16.05 62.28 -13.56
C GLU A 39 15.76 63.17 -14.79
N SER A 40 15.81 62.62 -16.01
CA SER A 40 15.67 63.38 -17.26
C SER A 40 14.24 63.47 -17.81
N LEU A 41 13.36 62.51 -17.50
CA LEU A 41 11.98 62.47 -18.01
C LEU A 41 10.93 62.63 -16.88
N PRO A 42 9.83 63.38 -17.09
CA PRO A 42 8.75 63.53 -16.11
C PRO A 42 8.09 62.19 -15.74
N ALA A 43 7.48 62.13 -14.55
CA ALA A 43 6.86 60.89 -14.05
C ALA A 43 5.66 60.40 -14.89
N ASP A 44 4.96 61.31 -15.57
CA ASP A 44 3.77 61.01 -16.38
C ASP A 44 4.10 60.74 -17.87
N ASP A 45 5.39 60.67 -18.23
CA ASP A 45 5.81 60.46 -19.62
C ASP A 45 5.67 58.97 -20.02
N PRO A 46 4.91 58.62 -21.07
CA PRO A 46 4.75 57.24 -21.52
C PRO A 46 6.07 56.60 -22.00
N GLN A 47 7.06 57.38 -22.46
CA GLN A 47 8.37 56.87 -22.84
C GLN A 47 9.21 56.47 -21.62
N ARG A 48 9.07 57.20 -20.50
CA ARG A 48 9.71 56.82 -19.24
C ARG A 48 9.20 55.46 -18.77
N GLU A 49 7.90 55.22 -18.84
CA GLU A 49 7.30 53.94 -18.45
C GLU A 49 7.79 52.78 -19.33
N SER A 50 7.82 52.95 -20.66
CA SER A 50 8.27 51.91 -21.58
C SER A 50 9.75 51.56 -21.39
N MET A 51 10.61 52.56 -21.19
CA MET A 51 12.05 52.38 -21.00
C MET A 51 12.38 51.74 -19.65
N LEU A 52 11.71 52.16 -18.56
CA LEU A 52 11.86 51.50 -17.27
C LEU A 52 11.42 50.03 -17.32
N LYS A 53 10.36 49.72 -18.08
CA LYS A 53 9.94 48.34 -18.32
C LYS A 53 11.02 47.55 -19.05
N PHE A 54 11.58 48.07 -20.15
CA PHE A 54 12.66 47.38 -20.87
C PHE A 54 13.89 47.15 -19.98
N TYR A 55 14.30 48.13 -19.18
CA TYR A 55 15.41 47.95 -18.24
C TYR A 55 15.09 46.95 -17.14
N SER A 56 13.87 46.92 -16.62
CA SER A 56 13.46 45.92 -15.63
C SER A 56 13.51 44.49 -16.19
N ASP A 57 13.06 44.29 -17.43
CA ASP A 57 13.12 43.02 -18.13
C ASP A 57 14.58 42.62 -18.44
N THR A 58 15.43 43.59 -18.80
CA THR A 58 16.87 43.38 -19.01
C THR A 58 17.54 42.91 -17.72
N ARG A 59 17.19 43.52 -16.58
CA ARG A 59 17.69 43.10 -15.27
C ARG A 59 17.28 41.66 -14.95
N ALA A 60 16.03 41.29 -15.23
CA ALA A 60 15.56 39.93 -15.03
C ALA A 60 16.33 38.91 -15.89
N ALA A 61 16.64 39.26 -17.15
CA ALA A 61 17.47 38.43 -18.03
C ALA A 61 18.91 38.27 -17.50
N LEU A 62 19.53 39.34 -17.01
CA LEU A 62 20.86 39.28 -16.39
C LEU A 62 20.90 38.40 -15.13
N LEU A 63 19.83 38.41 -14.32
CA LEU A 63 19.72 37.51 -13.17
C LEU A 63 19.60 36.05 -13.60
N ARG A 64 18.82 35.75 -14.65
CA ARG A 64 18.71 34.41 -15.22
C ARG A 64 20.05 33.90 -15.76
N ILE A 65 20.83 34.74 -16.45
CA ILE A 65 22.19 34.40 -16.89
C ILE A 65 23.04 33.91 -15.72
N LYS A 66 23.04 34.63 -14.59
CA LYS A 66 23.78 34.21 -13.39
C LYS A 66 23.30 32.88 -12.83
N GLN A 67 21.98 32.65 -12.80
CA GLN A 67 21.40 31.38 -12.34
C GLN A 67 21.79 30.21 -13.26
N TYR A 68 21.69 30.37 -14.57
CA TYR A 68 22.07 29.34 -15.54
C TYR A 68 23.57 29.08 -15.55
N LYS A 69 24.41 30.13 -15.38
CA LYS A 69 25.85 29.97 -15.22
C LYS A 69 26.18 29.12 -13.99
N LYS A 70 25.55 29.40 -12.84
CA LYS A 70 25.71 28.58 -11.63
C LYS A 70 25.22 27.14 -11.85
N ALA A 71 24.09 26.95 -12.53
CA ALA A 71 23.58 25.61 -12.83
C ALA A 71 24.56 24.82 -13.72
N ARG A 72 25.10 25.46 -14.76
CA ARG A 72 26.13 24.87 -15.62
C ARG A 72 27.37 24.46 -14.84
N GLU A 73 27.87 25.32 -13.95
CA GLU A 73 29.02 25.02 -13.09
C GLU A 73 28.74 23.82 -12.17
N ASN A 74 27.55 23.76 -11.56
CA ASN A 74 27.13 22.63 -10.74
C ASN A 74 27.06 21.31 -11.54
N PHE A 75 26.50 21.34 -12.76
CA PHE A 75 26.44 20.16 -13.62
C PHE A 75 27.82 19.72 -14.11
N ALA A 76 28.72 20.66 -14.41
CA ALA A 76 30.10 20.36 -14.77
C ALA A 76 30.86 19.71 -13.60
N GLN A 77 30.66 20.20 -12.38
CA GLN A 77 31.24 19.59 -11.18
C GLN A 77 30.66 18.19 -10.92
N ALA A 78 29.34 18.03 -11.04
CA ALA A 78 28.70 16.72 -10.91
C ALA A 78 29.23 15.74 -11.96
N ARG A 79 29.42 16.18 -13.21
CA ARG A 79 30.01 15.37 -14.27
C ARG A 79 31.44 14.91 -13.94
N ALA A 80 32.25 15.78 -13.35
CA ALA A 80 33.63 15.47 -13.00
C ALA A 80 33.74 14.52 -11.80
N ASN A 81 32.89 14.69 -10.78
CA ASN A 81 33.06 14.05 -9.48
C ASN A 81 32.13 12.85 -9.24
N ALA A 82 30.95 12.80 -9.87
CA ALA A 82 29.93 11.82 -9.52
C ALA A 82 30.36 10.36 -9.73
N ALA A 83 31.13 10.09 -10.80
CA ALA A 83 31.64 8.74 -11.05
C ALA A 83 32.65 8.29 -9.98
N ALA A 84 33.56 9.18 -9.56
CA ALA A 84 34.52 8.89 -8.51
C ALA A 84 33.83 8.67 -7.15
N GLN A 85 32.82 9.48 -6.84
CA GLN A 85 32.00 9.31 -5.63
C GLN A 85 31.18 8.01 -5.66
N ALA A 86 30.60 7.65 -6.80
CA ALA A 86 29.87 6.39 -6.95
C ALA A 86 30.79 5.19 -6.71
N GLN A 87 32.01 5.24 -7.24
CA GLN A 87 33.01 4.20 -7.05
C GLN A 87 33.47 4.12 -5.58
N SER A 88 33.76 5.25 -4.92
CA SER A 88 34.17 5.23 -3.52
C SER A 88 33.09 4.62 -2.61
N ILE A 89 31.81 4.94 -2.87
CA ILE A 89 30.68 4.34 -2.14
C ILE A 89 30.61 2.82 -2.37
N GLN A 90 30.81 2.36 -3.61
CA GLN A 90 30.80 0.92 -3.91
C GLN A 90 31.96 0.18 -3.25
N GLU A 91 33.16 0.78 -3.22
CA GLU A 91 34.34 0.23 -2.56
C GLU A 91 34.12 0.14 -1.04
N GLU A 92 33.63 1.21 -0.41
CA GLU A 92 33.25 1.21 1.01
C GLU A 92 32.21 0.12 1.32
N LEU A 93 31.16 0.00 0.50
CA LEU A 93 30.12 -1.02 0.68
C LEU A 93 30.66 -2.44 0.56
N SER A 94 31.56 -2.68 -0.39
CA SER A 94 32.19 -4.00 -0.53
C SER A 94 33.03 -4.34 0.70
N GLY A 95 33.82 -3.39 1.21
CA GLY A 95 34.59 -3.57 2.43
C GLY A 95 33.71 -3.81 3.66
N SER A 96 32.58 -3.11 3.79
CA SER A 96 31.64 -3.30 4.90
C SER A 96 30.86 -4.62 4.82
N ARG A 97 30.58 -5.15 3.63
CA ARG A 97 29.91 -6.45 3.47
C ARG A 97 30.81 -7.64 3.84
N ASP A 98 32.10 -7.52 3.58
CA ASP A 98 33.08 -8.57 3.88
C ASP A 98 33.60 -8.50 5.33
N ALA A 99 33.30 -7.41 6.05
CA ALA A 99 33.65 -7.29 7.45
C ALA A 99 32.88 -8.31 8.30
N PRO A 100 33.53 -9.03 9.23
CA PRO A 100 32.83 -9.92 10.14
C PRO A 100 31.82 -9.13 10.97
N GLU A 101 30.64 -9.72 11.15
CA GLU A 101 29.56 -9.16 11.96
C GLU A 101 30.12 -8.87 13.37
N GLN A 102 30.24 -7.59 13.71
CA GLN A 102 30.79 -7.20 15.00
C GLN A 102 29.75 -7.50 16.08
N ASP A 103 30.13 -8.38 17.00
CA ASP A 103 29.32 -8.67 18.18
C ASP A 103 29.25 -7.39 19.02
N ASP A 104 28.06 -6.79 19.07
CA ASP A 104 27.88 -5.44 19.63
C ASP A 104 27.95 -5.50 21.16
N LYS A 105 29.17 -5.42 21.69
CA LYS A 105 29.45 -5.46 23.13
C LYS A 105 28.69 -4.39 23.90
N ALA A 106 28.33 -3.28 23.24
CA ALA A 106 27.49 -2.24 23.82
C ALA A 106 26.09 -2.80 24.14
N VAL A 107 25.47 -3.49 23.20
CA VAL A 107 24.15 -4.13 23.37
C VAL A 107 24.21 -5.23 24.44
N ALA A 108 25.28 -6.03 24.46
CA ALA A 108 25.42 -7.12 25.43
C ALA A 108 25.51 -6.65 26.90
N SER A 109 26.10 -5.47 27.12
CA SER A 109 26.35 -4.90 28.46
C SER A 109 25.35 -3.82 28.89
N ALA A 110 24.49 -3.35 27.99
CA ALA A 110 23.48 -2.33 28.27
C ALA A 110 22.40 -2.82 29.25
N SER A 111 21.90 -1.90 30.07
CA SER A 111 20.74 -2.11 30.92
C SER A 111 19.43 -2.06 30.10
N LEU A 112 18.33 -2.57 30.66
CA LEU A 112 17.03 -2.57 29.99
C LEU A 112 16.59 -1.16 29.53
N GLN A 113 16.79 -0.15 30.40
CA GLN A 113 16.40 1.22 30.11
C GLN A 113 17.26 1.85 29.01
N GLU A 114 18.56 1.54 28.99
CA GLU A 114 19.46 1.98 27.92
C GLU A 114 19.09 1.33 26.58
N LEU A 115 18.77 0.04 26.58
CA LEU A 115 18.32 -0.67 25.36
C LEU A 115 17.00 -0.09 24.83
N GLU A 116 16.03 0.20 25.69
CA GLU A 116 14.77 0.83 25.26
C GLU A 116 15.01 2.21 24.64
N GLN A 117 15.93 2.99 25.20
CA GLN A 117 16.30 4.28 24.62
C GLN A 117 17.02 4.11 23.27
N MET A 118 17.94 3.16 23.15
CA MET A 118 18.65 2.85 21.91
C MET A 118 17.66 2.43 20.80
N ILE A 119 16.73 1.52 21.11
CA ILE A 119 15.70 1.05 20.17
C ILE A 119 14.87 2.23 19.64
N GLN A 120 14.49 3.18 20.49
CA GLN A 120 13.71 4.35 20.07
C GLN A 120 14.50 5.27 19.12
N VAL A 121 15.79 5.50 19.43
CA VAL A 121 16.68 6.31 18.57
C VAL A 121 16.90 5.62 17.22
N ASP A 122 17.21 4.34 17.24
CA ASP A 122 17.49 3.55 16.03
C ASP A 122 16.23 3.39 15.17
N LYS A 123 15.02 3.26 15.77
CA LYS A 123 13.74 3.31 15.03
C LYS A 123 13.51 4.65 14.34
N ALA A 124 13.81 5.77 15.01
CA ALA A 124 13.69 7.09 14.40
C ALA A 124 14.69 7.30 13.25
N GLU A 125 15.91 6.78 13.39
CA GLU A 125 16.89 6.79 12.31
C GLU A 125 16.45 5.91 11.13
N LEU A 126 15.83 4.76 11.40
CA LEU A 126 15.29 3.88 10.37
C LEU A 126 14.20 4.58 9.54
N ASP A 127 13.31 5.34 10.18
CA ASP A 127 12.29 6.13 9.49
C ASP A 127 12.91 7.25 8.65
N ALA A 128 13.94 7.93 9.17
CA ALA A 128 14.66 8.97 8.43
C ALA A 128 15.35 8.40 7.17
N LYS A 129 16.03 7.25 7.29
CA LYS A 129 16.61 6.53 6.15
C LYS A 129 15.54 6.05 5.17
N GLY A 130 14.36 5.66 5.66
CA GLY A 130 13.20 5.35 4.85
C GLY A 130 12.74 6.52 3.96
N GLY A 131 12.71 7.74 4.52
CA GLY A 131 12.45 8.97 3.77
C GLY A 131 13.52 9.25 2.71
N GLN A 132 14.81 9.14 3.08
CA GLN A 132 15.92 9.31 2.15
C GLN A 132 15.88 8.32 0.97
N LEU A 133 15.51 7.05 1.23
CA LEU A 133 15.31 6.06 0.18
C LEU A 133 14.17 6.42 -0.77
N ALA A 134 13.11 7.04 -0.27
CA ALA A 134 11.99 7.49 -1.10
C ALA A 134 12.42 8.64 -2.02
N ASP A 135 13.16 9.61 -1.49
CA ASP A 135 13.67 10.77 -2.24
C ASP A 135 14.64 10.34 -3.36
N ILE A 136 15.64 9.50 -3.03
CA ILE A 136 16.60 8.98 -4.02
C ILE A 136 15.88 8.20 -5.13
N ARG A 137 14.86 7.41 -4.78
CA ARG A 137 14.07 6.66 -5.77
C ARG A 137 13.27 7.60 -6.67
N ALA A 138 12.64 8.64 -6.11
CA ALA A 138 11.91 9.64 -6.88
C ALA A 138 12.83 10.35 -7.88
N ASP A 139 14.05 10.69 -7.47
CA ASP A 139 15.06 11.29 -8.36
C ASP A 139 15.47 10.35 -9.49
N ILE A 140 15.72 9.06 -9.18
CA ILE A 140 16.03 8.03 -10.19
C ILE A 140 14.87 7.86 -11.17
N ASP A 141 13.63 7.81 -10.68
CA ASP A 141 12.44 7.59 -11.51
C ASP A 141 12.12 8.79 -12.41
N ALA A 142 12.53 10.01 -12.01
CA ALA A 142 12.40 11.22 -12.83
C ALA A 142 13.43 11.33 -13.96
N MET A 143 14.61 10.69 -13.82
CA MET A 143 15.72 10.81 -14.77
C MET A 143 15.42 10.34 -16.21
N PRO A 144 14.70 9.24 -16.48
CA PRO A 144 14.47 8.75 -17.84
C PRO A 144 13.70 9.74 -18.75
N GLY A 145 12.79 10.54 -18.19
CA GLY A 145 12.03 11.55 -18.94
C GLY A 145 12.83 12.81 -19.25
N ARG A 146 13.82 13.12 -18.40
CA ARG A 146 14.57 14.38 -18.42
C ARG A 146 15.28 14.69 -19.75
N PRO A 147 15.95 13.75 -20.44
CA PRO A 147 16.57 14.02 -21.74
C PRO A 147 15.58 14.48 -22.82
N ALA A 148 14.34 14.00 -22.79
CA ALA A 148 13.33 14.41 -23.77
C ALA A 148 12.88 15.86 -23.51
N GLU A 149 12.66 16.23 -22.25
CA GLU A 149 12.34 17.60 -21.84
C GLU A 149 13.47 18.57 -22.21
N ILE A 150 14.72 18.21 -21.93
CA ILE A 150 15.90 19.01 -22.28
C ILE A 150 15.94 19.24 -23.80
N ARG A 151 15.78 18.18 -24.61
CA ARG A 151 15.81 18.31 -26.08
C ARG A 151 14.68 19.21 -26.61
N GLN A 152 13.48 19.11 -26.04
CA GLN A 152 12.38 20.00 -26.40
C GLN A 152 12.73 21.46 -26.05
N ARG A 153 13.21 21.70 -24.83
CA ARG A 153 13.56 23.05 -24.38
C ARG A 153 14.69 23.67 -25.19
N VAL A 154 15.73 22.89 -25.53
CA VAL A 154 16.83 23.34 -26.40
C VAL A 154 16.29 23.73 -27.79
N THR A 155 15.32 23.00 -28.33
CA THR A 155 14.67 23.35 -29.61
C THR A 155 13.91 24.67 -29.52
N GLU A 156 13.17 24.90 -28.43
CA GLU A 156 12.48 26.17 -28.17
C GLU A 156 13.49 27.33 -28.06
N LEU A 157 14.59 27.13 -27.33
CA LEU A 157 15.63 28.14 -27.15
C LEU A 157 16.31 28.50 -28.48
N VAL A 158 16.62 27.51 -29.33
CA VAL A 158 17.17 27.77 -30.67
C VAL A 158 16.20 28.63 -31.50
N GLY A 159 14.90 28.31 -31.49
CA GLY A 159 13.89 29.11 -32.17
C GLY A 159 13.74 30.54 -31.62
N LEU A 160 13.91 30.72 -30.31
CA LEU A 160 13.92 32.04 -29.67
C LEU A 160 15.18 32.82 -30.03
N SER A 161 16.36 32.21 -29.98
CA SER A 161 17.63 32.85 -30.35
C SER A 161 17.59 33.34 -31.80
N THR A 162 17.13 32.52 -32.76
CA THR A 162 17.00 32.94 -34.17
C THR A 162 16.03 34.13 -34.35
N LYS A 163 14.93 34.16 -33.60
CA LYS A 163 14.00 35.31 -33.62
C LYS A 163 14.67 36.57 -33.07
N LEU A 164 15.34 36.48 -31.93
CA LEU A 164 16.04 37.61 -31.30
C LEU A 164 17.19 38.13 -32.17
N GLU A 165 17.96 37.24 -32.79
CA GLU A 165 19.00 37.58 -33.76
C GLU A 165 18.43 38.32 -34.98
N SER A 166 17.29 37.84 -35.52
CA SER A 166 16.62 38.52 -36.63
C SER A 166 16.12 39.91 -36.24
N GLN A 167 15.57 40.07 -35.02
CA GLN A 167 15.13 41.37 -34.49
C GLN A 167 16.30 42.32 -34.32
N LEU A 168 17.42 41.84 -33.75
CA LEU A 168 18.65 42.62 -33.62
C LEU A 168 19.23 43.02 -34.97
N GLY A 169 19.14 42.15 -35.98
CA GLY A 169 19.58 42.44 -37.35
C GLY A 169 18.76 43.51 -38.08
N LEU A 170 17.50 43.71 -37.68
CA LEU A 170 16.59 44.74 -38.20
C LEU A 170 16.72 46.08 -37.48
N MET A 171 17.37 46.12 -36.31
CA MET A 171 17.58 47.35 -35.53
C MET A 171 18.73 48.20 -36.12
N ASN A 172 18.60 49.52 -36.02
CA ASN A 172 19.57 50.45 -36.61
C ASN A 172 20.91 50.39 -35.86
N LYS A 173 22.05 50.32 -36.57
CA LYS A 173 23.39 50.18 -35.95
C LYS A 173 23.90 51.45 -35.27
N LYS A 174 23.27 52.60 -35.52
CA LYS A 174 23.52 53.87 -34.83
C LYS A 174 22.34 54.18 -33.93
N VAL A 175 22.38 53.64 -32.72
CA VAL A 175 21.40 53.93 -31.67
C VAL A 175 21.94 55.09 -30.82
N GLU A 176 21.11 56.10 -30.57
CA GLU A 176 21.48 57.20 -29.68
C GLU A 176 21.47 56.75 -28.22
N ALA A 177 22.46 57.17 -27.44
CA ALA A 177 22.55 56.82 -26.02
C ALA A 177 21.39 57.45 -25.24
N GLY A 178 20.71 56.65 -24.42
CA GLY A 178 19.50 57.04 -23.69
C GLY A 178 18.21 57.00 -24.52
N SER A 179 18.22 56.42 -25.72
CA SER A 179 17.02 56.26 -26.55
C SER A 179 16.25 54.96 -26.26
N GLU A 180 14.95 54.93 -26.57
CA GLU A 180 14.11 53.74 -26.40
C GLU A 180 14.65 52.54 -27.22
N ASP A 181 15.24 52.81 -28.38
CA ASP A 181 15.88 51.81 -29.22
C ASP A 181 17.10 51.17 -28.55
N GLU A 182 17.84 51.91 -27.72
CA GLU A 182 18.97 51.35 -26.94
C GLU A 182 18.45 50.37 -25.90
N ALA A 183 17.40 50.76 -25.17
CA ALA A 183 16.78 49.89 -24.18
C ALA A 183 16.23 48.58 -24.79
N ARG A 184 15.70 48.66 -26.03
CA ARG A 184 15.25 47.47 -26.79
C ARG A 184 16.40 46.60 -27.25
N VAL A 185 17.50 47.19 -27.73
CA VAL A 185 18.72 46.44 -28.12
C VAL A 185 19.31 45.74 -26.90
N TRP A 186 19.44 46.42 -25.77
CA TRP A 186 19.95 45.87 -24.52
C TRP A 186 19.11 44.68 -24.04
N LEU A 187 17.79 44.82 -24.10
CA LEU A 187 16.88 43.74 -23.74
C LEU A 187 17.03 42.53 -24.65
N ALA A 188 17.08 42.74 -25.97
CA ALA A 188 17.22 41.67 -26.94
C ALA A 188 18.57 40.94 -26.79
N GLN A 189 19.66 41.67 -26.58
CA GLN A 189 20.99 41.11 -26.29
C GLN A 189 21.02 40.32 -24.98
N ALA A 190 20.45 40.86 -23.90
CA ALA A 190 20.40 40.17 -22.61
C ALA A 190 19.52 38.91 -22.67
N ARG A 191 18.42 38.94 -23.42
CA ARG A 191 17.57 37.75 -23.65
C ARG A 191 18.27 36.69 -24.48
N LEU A 192 19.01 37.09 -25.52
CA LEU A 192 19.80 36.17 -26.34
C LEU A 192 20.89 35.49 -25.50
N ALA A 193 21.69 36.27 -24.78
CA ALA A 193 22.72 35.74 -23.89
C ALA A 193 22.13 34.85 -22.76
N SER A 194 20.94 35.19 -22.25
CA SER A 194 20.23 34.32 -21.30
C SER A 194 19.80 33.00 -21.92
N ALA A 195 19.30 33.00 -23.15
CA ALA A 195 18.89 31.79 -23.86
C ALA A 195 20.10 30.88 -24.18
N ASP A 196 21.22 31.47 -24.60
CA ASP A 196 22.46 30.74 -24.89
C ASP A 196 23.08 30.14 -23.62
N MET A 197 23.03 30.87 -22.49
CA MET A 197 23.49 30.35 -21.20
C MET A 197 22.56 29.25 -20.67
N GLU A 198 21.23 29.40 -20.82
CA GLU A 198 20.27 28.34 -20.50
C GLU A 198 20.55 27.08 -21.31
N LYS A 199 20.74 27.22 -22.62
CA LYS A 199 21.11 26.10 -23.51
C LYS A 199 22.41 25.45 -23.06
N SER A 200 23.46 26.23 -22.79
CA SER A 200 24.76 25.72 -22.33
C SER A 200 24.65 24.97 -20.99
N ALA A 201 23.78 25.43 -20.09
CA ALA A 201 23.51 24.74 -18.82
C ALA A 201 22.77 23.41 -19.03
N LEU A 202 21.78 23.39 -19.93
CA LEU A 202 21.01 22.19 -20.28
C LEU A 202 21.86 21.14 -21.02
N ASP A 203 22.78 21.57 -21.89
CA ASP A 203 23.72 20.68 -22.57
C ASP A 203 24.68 20.04 -21.55
N GLU A 204 25.18 20.81 -20.57
CA GLU A 204 26.00 20.27 -19.48
C GLU A 204 25.18 19.33 -18.57
N GLU A 205 23.91 19.66 -18.30
CA GLU A 205 22.97 18.78 -17.57
C GLU A 205 22.88 17.42 -18.27
N LEU A 206 22.59 17.40 -19.58
CA LEU A 206 22.47 16.19 -20.38
C LEU A 206 23.75 15.34 -20.35
N LEU A 207 24.91 15.97 -20.44
CA LEU A 207 26.20 15.29 -20.37
C LEU A 207 26.47 14.71 -18.97
N SER A 208 25.99 15.36 -17.90
CA SER A 208 26.18 14.91 -16.52
C SER A 208 25.25 13.76 -16.10
N LEU A 209 24.14 13.52 -16.82
CA LEU A 209 23.07 12.61 -16.41
C LEU A 209 23.53 11.18 -16.13
N PRO A 210 24.32 10.48 -16.98
CA PRO A 210 24.71 9.10 -16.72
C PRO A 210 25.50 8.96 -15.41
N MET A 211 26.46 9.84 -15.17
CA MET A 211 27.31 9.82 -13.97
C MET A 211 26.51 10.15 -12.72
N ARG A 212 25.54 11.07 -12.81
CA ARG A 212 24.62 11.37 -11.71
C ARG A 212 23.69 10.20 -11.40
N LEU A 213 23.22 9.49 -12.42
CA LEU A 213 22.41 8.28 -12.25
C LEU A 213 23.19 7.18 -11.54
N ASP A 214 24.46 7.00 -11.90
CA ASP A 214 25.32 6.01 -11.25
C ASP A 214 25.61 6.37 -9.78
N LEU A 215 25.82 7.66 -9.47
CA LEU A 215 25.93 8.14 -8.10
C LEU A 215 24.65 7.89 -7.29
N LEU A 216 23.48 8.22 -7.83
CA LEU A 216 22.20 7.97 -7.14
C LEU A 216 21.96 6.48 -6.90
N LYS A 217 22.34 5.61 -7.84
CA LYS A 217 22.27 4.14 -7.64
C LYS A 217 23.22 3.68 -6.54
N ALA A 218 24.44 4.19 -6.52
CA ALA A 218 25.40 3.86 -5.46
C ALA A 218 24.89 4.33 -4.08
N GLN A 219 24.33 5.54 -3.99
CA GLN A 219 23.70 6.05 -2.78
C GLN A 219 22.48 5.22 -2.37
N LEU A 220 21.64 4.80 -3.32
CA LEU A 220 20.50 3.91 -3.06
C LEU A 220 20.96 2.58 -2.44
N ASP A 221 22.03 1.99 -2.98
CA ASP A 221 22.57 0.73 -2.48
C ASP A 221 23.23 0.91 -1.11
N GLN A 222 23.87 2.06 -0.86
CA GLN A 222 24.43 2.41 0.45
C GLN A 222 23.34 2.57 1.50
N THR A 223 22.34 3.41 1.24
CA THR A 223 21.25 3.64 2.19
C THR A 223 20.46 2.36 2.45
N ARG A 224 20.30 1.47 1.46
CA ARG A 224 19.72 0.14 1.66
C ARG A 224 20.55 -0.72 2.60
N PHE A 225 21.86 -0.80 2.37
CA PHE A 225 22.76 -1.54 3.23
C PHE A 225 22.71 -1.03 4.67
N ASP A 226 22.79 0.29 4.88
CA ASP A 226 22.66 0.91 6.20
C ASP A 226 21.32 0.58 6.87
N THR A 227 20.23 0.61 6.09
CA THR A 227 18.89 0.25 6.57
C THR A 227 18.85 -1.20 7.05
N ASP A 228 19.46 -2.12 6.30
CA ASP A 228 19.48 -3.53 6.66
C ASP A 228 20.35 -3.78 7.91
N VAL A 229 21.50 -3.10 8.03
CA VAL A 229 22.35 -3.13 9.23
C VAL A 229 21.59 -2.60 10.44
N LEU A 230 20.92 -1.45 10.31
CA LEU A 230 20.15 -0.85 11.39
C LEU A 230 18.97 -1.73 11.83
N LYS A 231 18.25 -2.34 10.87
CA LYS A 231 17.17 -3.31 11.17
C LYS A 231 17.69 -4.50 11.98
N LYS A 232 18.83 -5.07 11.60
CA LYS A 232 19.46 -6.18 12.34
C LYS A 232 19.87 -5.75 13.76
N ARG A 233 20.41 -4.54 13.91
CA ARG A 233 20.80 -4.00 15.22
C ARG A 233 19.59 -3.86 16.14
N ILE A 234 18.51 -3.23 15.66
CA ILE A 234 17.24 -3.10 16.40
C ILE A 234 16.74 -4.48 16.83
N GLN A 235 16.80 -5.48 15.94
CA GLN A 235 16.37 -6.84 16.27
C GLN A 235 17.21 -7.47 17.41
N THR A 236 18.53 -7.28 17.38
CA THR A 236 19.43 -7.76 18.46
C THR A 236 19.15 -7.04 19.78
N GLU A 237 18.92 -5.73 19.74
CA GLU A 237 18.57 -4.92 20.91
C GLU A 237 17.21 -5.34 21.50
N GLU A 238 16.19 -5.54 20.68
CA GLU A 238 14.86 -6.01 21.09
C GLU A 238 14.94 -7.41 21.72
N GLN A 239 15.73 -8.32 21.13
CA GLN A 239 15.94 -9.66 21.68
C GLN A 239 16.62 -9.59 23.05
N ARG A 240 17.67 -8.77 23.19
CA ARG A 240 18.37 -8.59 24.46
C ARG A 240 17.47 -7.96 25.53
N ALA A 241 16.68 -6.96 25.15
CA ALA A 241 15.70 -6.35 26.04
C ALA A 241 14.65 -7.38 26.51
N ALA A 242 14.16 -8.25 25.60
CA ALA A 242 13.24 -9.31 25.94
C ALA A 242 13.83 -10.32 26.95
N GLU A 243 15.09 -10.75 26.75
CA GLU A 243 15.79 -11.63 27.69
C GLU A 243 15.90 -11.00 29.09
N LEU A 244 16.26 -9.72 29.18
CA LEU A 244 16.37 -9.00 30.45
C LEU A 244 15.01 -8.85 31.14
N ARG A 245 13.93 -8.58 30.38
CA ARG A 245 12.57 -8.53 30.93
C ARG A 245 12.14 -9.90 31.48
N GLN A 246 12.38 -10.97 30.73
CA GLN A 246 12.05 -12.33 31.17
C GLN A 246 12.84 -12.71 32.44
N GLY A 247 14.13 -12.39 32.50
CA GLY A 247 14.95 -12.59 33.69
C GLY A 247 14.40 -11.84 34.92
N LYS A 248 14.00 -10.58 34.76
CA LYS A 248 13.37 -9.79 35.84
C LYS A 248 12.02 -10.36 36.27
N ALA A 249 11.18 -10.80 35.34
CA ALA A 249 9.87 -11.39 35.64
C ALA A 249 10.03 -12.70 36.45
N VAL A 250 10.95 -13.58 36.06
CA VAL A 250 11.26 -14.82 36.78
C VAL A 250 11.81 -14.52 38.19
N GLN A 251 12.70 -13.53 38.32
CA GLN A 251 13.21 -13.11 39.63
C GLN A 251 12.11 -12.55 40.54
N ALA A 252 11.21 -11.71 40.01
CA ALA A 252 10.09 -11.15 40.76
C ALA A 252 9.14 -12.26 41.26
N ARG A 253 8.80 -13.22 40.39
CA ARG A 253 8.00 -14.39 40.74
C ARG A 253 8.67 -15.24 41.83
N ALA A 254 9.95 -15.55 41.68
CA ALA A 254 10.69 -16.33 42.67
C ALA A 254 10.79 -15.61 44.04
N LYS A 255 10.92 -14.28 44.04
CA LYS A 255 10.86 -13.47 45.27
C LYS A 255 9.48 -13.59 45.93
N ALA A 256 8.40 -13.47 45.14
CA ALA A 256 7.04 -13.57 45.66
C ALA A 256 6.70 -14.98 46.20
N GLU A 257 7.13 -16.04 45.52
CA GLU A 257 6.94 -17.43 45.99
C GLU A 257 7.65 -17.69 47.33
N ARG A 258 8.86 -17.14 47.53
CA ARG A 258 9.56 -17.22 48.82
C ARG A 258 8.82 -16.47 49.93
N VAL A 259 8.31 -15.28 49.62
CA VAL A 259 7.51 -14.49 50.57
C VAL A 259 6.23 -15.24 50.94
N LEU A 260 5.55 -15.84 49.96
CA LEU A 260 4.33 -16.63 50.17
C LEU A 260 4.59 -17.81 51.12
N ALA A 261 5.67 -18.57 50.90
CA ALA A 261 6.08 -19.64 51.80
C ALA A 261 6.39 -19.17 53.23
N GLN A 262 6.96 -17.98 53.41
CA GLN A 262 7.22 -17.39 54.73
C GLN A 262 5.95 -16.92 55.45
N THR A 263 4.84 -16.76 54.72
CA THR A 263 3.54 -16.37 55.30
C THR A 263 2.65 -17.55 55.70
N GLU A 264 3.05 -18.78 55.39
CA GLU A 264 2.34 -19.97 55.85
C GLU A 264 2.26 -20.01 57.38
N GLY A 265 1.05 -20.21 57.90
CA GLY A 265 0.80 -20.21 59.35
C GLY A 265 0.72 -18.83 60.02
N LYS A 266 0.95 -17.74 59.27
CA LYS A 266 0.66 -16.36 59.73
C LYS A 266 -0.84 -16.04 59.67
N HIS A 267 -1.22 -14.83 60.10
CA HIS A 267 -2.59 -14.33 60.07
C HIS A 267 -3.18 -14.29 58.64
N GLU A 268 -4.49 -14.52 58.51
CA GLU A 268 -5.19 -14.62 57.21
C GLU A 268 -4.99 -13.40 56.30
N LEU A 269 -4.97 -12.19 56.88
CA LEU A 269 -4.71 -10.96 56.10
C LEU A 269 -3.30 -10.90 55.49
N VAL A 270 -2.29 -11.42 56.20
CA VAL A 270 -0.90 -11.43 55.73
C VAL A 270 -0.79 -12.40 54.55
N GLN A 271 -1.41 -13.59 54.66
CA GLN A 271 -1.50 -14.57 53.57
C GLN A 271 -2.23 -13.98 52.36
N LYS A 272 -3.41 -13.37 52.54
CA LYS A 272 -4.16 -12.74 51.44
C LYS A 272 -3.37 -11.66 50.70
N LEU A 273 -2.59 -10.84 51.41
CA LEU A 273 -1.76 -9.82 50.77
C LEU A 273 -0.55 -10.43 50.04
N ALA A 274 0.06 -11.49 50.60
CA ALA A 274 1.11 -12.24 49.94
C ALA A 274 0.61 -12.95 48.67
N ASP A 275 -0.58 -13.57 48.71
CA ASP A 275 -1.22 -14.21 47.56
C ASP A 275 -1.46 -13.20 46.43
N ARG A 276 -2.00 -12.02 46.74
CA ARG A 276 -2.22 -10.94 45.75
C ARG A 276 -0.92 -10.41 45.16
N ASN A 277 0.18 -10.43 45.90
CA ASN A 277 1.49 -10.03 45.39
C ASN A 277 2.06 -11.11 44.49
N ALA A 278 1.90 -12.39 44.86
CA ALA A 278 2.30 -13.53 44.03
C ALA A 278 1.53 -13.55 42.71
N GLU A 279 0.22 -13.35 42.73
CA GLU A 279 -0.64 -13.25 41.54
C GLU A 279 -0.17 -12.12 40.59
N LEU A 280 0.11 -10.93 41.14
CA LEU A 280 0.63 -9.81 40.34
C LEU A 280 1.96 -10.17 39.68
N THR A 281 2.93 -10.72 40.42
CA THR A 281 4.24 -11.09 39.85
C THR A 281 4.18 -12.26 38.88
N ALA A 282 3.20 -13.16 39.02
CA ALA A 282 2.97 -14.23 38.06
C ALA A 282 2.54 -13.68 36.69
N SER A 283 1.72 -12.62 36.68
CA SER A 283 1.30 -11.95 35.44
C SER A 283 2.45 -11.32 34.64
N PHE A 284 3.62 -11.05 35.26
CA PHE A 284 4.77 -10.47 34.56
C PHE A 284 5.35 -11.43 33.51
N VAL A 285 5.31 -12.74 33.79
CA VAL A 285 5.79 -13.74 32.82
C VAL A 285 4.83 -13.81 31.63
N GLU A 286 3.52 -13.83 31.89
CA GLU A 286 2.49 -13.87 30.85
C GLU A 286 2.53 -12.61 29.96
N LEU A 287 2.65 -11.43 30.56
CA LEU A 287 2.81 -10.17 29.83
C LEU A 287 4.13 -10.13 29.06
N GLY A 288 5.23 -10.63 29.63
CA GLY A 288 6.52 -10.74 28.95
C GLY A 288 6.46 -11.60 27.69
N ASP A 289 5.81 -12.76 27.78
CA ASP A 289 5.61 -13.66 26.65
C ASP A 289 4.66 -13.05 25.58
N ALA A 290 3.61 -12.33 26.03
CA ALA A 290 2.70 -11.63 25.13
C ALA A 290 3.39 -10.49 24.37
N ILE A 291 4.26 -9.71 25.03
CA ILE A 291 5.08 -8.68 24.39
C ILE A 291 5.96 -9.31 23.30
N LYS A 292 6.58 -10.47 23.59
CA LYS A 292 7.42 -11.18 22.62
C LYS A 292 6.63 -11.63 21.38
N ASP A 293 5.47 -12.27 21.57
CA ASP A 293 4.60 -12.68 20.46
C ASP A 293 4.12 -11.48 19.62
N ILE A 294 3.82 -10.34 20.24
CA ILE A 294 3.46 -9.11 19.51
C ILE A 294 4.62 -8.62 18.65
N HIS A 295 5.85 -8.56 19.17
CA HIS A 295 7.01 -8.14 18.38
C HIS A 295 7.29 -9.09 17.21
N GLU A 296 7.14 -10.41 17.40
CA GLU A 296 7.29 -11.38 16.31
C GLU A 296 6.24 -11.16 15.20
N ARG A 297 4.98 -10.91 15.57
CA ARG A 297 3.89 -10.60 14.63
C ARG A 297 4.10 -9.26 13.93
N GLU A 298 4.57 -8.26 14.65
CA GLU A 298 4.86 -6.92 14.14
C GLU A 298 5.98 -6.98 13.09
N SER A 299 7.09 -7.65 13.41
CA SER A 299 8.20 -7.89 12.48
C SER A 299 7.75 -8.66 11.24
N PHE A 300 6.94 -9.72 11.41
CA PHE A 300 6.38 -10.47 10.29
C PHE A 300 5.52 -9.60 9.37
N ALA A 301 4.59 -8.83 9.94
CA ALA A 301 3.70 -7.95 9.18
C ALA A 301 4.47 -6.84 8.47
N ARG A 302 5.49 -6.26 9.13
CA ARG A 302 6.38 -5.24 8.56
C ARG A 302 7.15 -5.77 7.36
N ASN A 303 7.81 -6.92 7.50
CA ASN A 303 8.57 -7.55 6.43
C ASN A 303 7.68 -7.89 5.23
N ARG A 304 6.46 -8.38 5.48
CA ARG A 304 5.51 -8.69 4.41
C ARG A 304 5.00 -7.43 3.70
N ALA A 305 4.79 -6.33 4.43
CA ALA A 305 4.44 -5.04 3.85
C ALA A 305 5.56 -4.51 2.94
N ASP A 306 6.81 -4.50 3.44
CA ASP A 306 7.98 -4.04 2.68
C ASP A 306 8.20 -4.87 1.40
N GLN A 307 8.01 -6.20 1.49
CA GLN A 307 8.11 -7.10 0.34
C GLN A 307 7.02 -6.80 -0.71
N LEU A 308 5.76 -6.72 -0.29
CA LEU A 308 4.66 -6.44 -1.22
C LEU A 308 4.79 -5.07 -1.88
N GLU A 309 5.26 -4.06 -1.15
CA GLU A 309 5.49 -2.73 -1.70
C GLU A 309 6.58 -2.75 -2.78
N THR A 310 7.65 -3.51 -2.54
CA THR A 310 8.75 -3.70 -3.50
C THR A 310 8.28 -4.46 -4.73
N ASP A 311 7.48 -5.52 -4.54
CA ASP A 311 6.91 -6.32 -5.62
C ASP A 311 5.95 -5.51 -6.50
N LEU A 312 5.08 -4.70 -5.87
CA LEU A 312 4.16 -3.81 -6.59
C LEU A 312 4.94 -2.84 -7.49
N LYS A 313 5.93 -2.12 -6.95
CA LYS A 313 6.78 -1.19 -7.71
C LYS A 313 7.57 -1.90 -8.83
N SER A 314 8.04 -3.13 -8.57
CA SER A 314 8.73 -3.95 -9.57
C SER A 314 7.83 -4.30 -10.75
N ILE A 315 6.59 -4.71 -10.46
CA ILE A 315 5.60 -5.07 -11.48
C ILE A 315 5.12 -3.85 -12.25
N GLU A 316 4.90 -2.71 -11.60
CA GLU A 316 4.57 -1.44 -12.25
C GLU A 316 5.61 -1.07 -13.31
N ARG A 317 6.90 -1.15 -12.96
CA ARG A 317 8.00 -0.88 -13.90
C ARG A 317 8.05 -1.90 -15.03
N LYS A 318 7.94 -3.20 -14.73
CA LYS A 318 7.91 -4.26 -15.76
C LYS A 318 6.75 -4.04 -16.74
N LEU A 319 5.59 -3.64 -16.24
CA LEU A 319 4.42 -3.34 -17.05
C LEU A 319 4.62 -2.11 -17.94
N HIS A 320 5.28 -1.06 -17.44
CA HIS A 320 5.60 0.14 -18.22
C HIS A 320 6.57 -0.16 -19.39
N ILE A 321 7.53 -1.08 -19.20
CA ILE A 321 8.54 -1.42 -20.22
C ILE A 321 8.02 -2.46 -21.22
N VAL A 322 7.45 -3.55 -20.73
CA VAL A 322 7.11 -4.74 -21.55
C VAL A 322 5.67 -4.69 -22.07
N GLY A 323 4.80 -3.87 -21.46
CA GLY A 323 3.38 -3.80 -21.77
C GLY A 323 2.57 -4.99 -21.23
N MET A 324 1.27 -4.99 -21.50
CA MET A 324 0.31 -5.98 -21.02
C MET A 324 0.44 -7.32 -21.77
N THR A 325 1.36 -8.18 -21.32
CA THR A 325 1.56 -9.53 -21.89
C THR A 325 0.88 -10.64 -21.08
N ALA A 326 0.64 -11.80 -21.69
CA ALA A 326 0.04 -12.95 -21.02
C ALA A 326 0.89 -13.48 -19.85
N ALA A 327 2.23 -13.42 -19.96
CA ALA A 327 3.14 -13.81 -18.88
C ALA A 327 3.00 -12.90 -17.65
N VAL A 328 2.84 -11.59 -17.85
CA VAL A 328 2.55 -10.65 -16.75
C VAL A 328 1.18 -10.93 -16.13
N GLY A 329 0.19 -11.28 -16.95
CA GLY A 329 -1.13 -11.67 -16.46
C GLY A 329 -1.12 -12.91 -15.56
N GLU A 330 -0.28 -13.90 -15.86
CA GLU A 330 -0.14 -15.10 -15.04
C GLU A 330 0.53 -14.80 -13.70
N ILE A 331 1.62 -14.03 -13.71
CA ILE A 331 2.30 -13.57 -12.49
C ILE A 331 1.32 -12.79 -11.60
N LEU A 332 0.51 -11.89 -12.18
CA LEU A 332 -0.48 -11.12 -11.41
C LEU A 332 -1.54 -12.01 -10.76
N ARG A 333 -1.95 -13.12 -11.37
CA ARG A 333 -2.91 -14.07 -10.80
C ARG A 333 -2.30 -14.92 -9.69
N GLU A 334 -1.07 -15.38 -9.89
CA GLU A 334 -0.32 -16.09 -8.85
C GLU A 334 -0.15 -15.21 -7.61
N GLN A 335 0.24 -13.95 -7.81
CA GLN A 335 0.32 -12.96 -6.73
C GLN A 335 -1.05 -12.68 -6.10
N GLN A 336 -2.12 -12.57 -6.89
CA GLN A 336 -3.47 -12.39 -6.36
C GLN A 336 -3.91 -13.54 -5.42
N ALA A 337 -3.56 -14.78 -5.77
CA ALA A 337 -3.89 -15.95 -4.95
C ALA A 337 -3.13 -15.97 -3.61
N GLN A 338 -1.96 -15.34 -3.55
CA GLN A 338 -1.14 -15.24 -2.34
C GLN A 338 -1.50 -14.07 -1.41
N LEU A 339 -2.36 -13.14 -1.85
CA LEU A 339 -2.77 -11.99 -1.03
C LEU A 339 -3.79 -12.41 0.05
N PRO A 340 -3.64 -11.96 1.31
CA PRO A 340 -4.56 -12.30 2.39
C PRO A 340 -5.97 -11.74 2.12
N GLY A 341 -7.00 -12.44 2.63
CA GLY A 341 -8.38 -12.03 2.45
C GLY A 341 -8.73 -10.77 3.26
N ARG A 342 -9.51 -9.85 2.69
CA ARG A 342 -9.94 -8.60 3.39
C ARG A 342 -10.59 -8.86 4.76
N ARG A 343 -11.41 -9.91 4.86
CA ARG A 343 -12.07 -10.28 6.12
C ARG A 343 -11.10 -10.73 7.20
N GLU A 344 -10.04 -11.43 6.81
CA GLU A 344 -9.00 -11.90 7.72
C GLU A 344 -8.18 -10.74 8.26
N SER A 345 -7.72 -9.83 7.38
CA SER A 345 -7.03 -8.60 7.78
C SER A 345 -7.89 -7.72 8.71
N GLN A 346 -9.17 -7.53 8.37
CA GLN A 346 -10.07 -6.74 9.21
C GLN A 346 -10.29 -7.38 10.58
N LYS A 347 -10.40 -8.71 10.64
CA LYS A 347 -10.53 -9.45 11.88
C LYS A 347 -9.28 -9.27 12.74
N ALA A 348 -8.08 -9.42 12.16
CA ALA A 348 -6.83 -9.20 12.87
C ALA A 348 -6.74 -7.80 13.49
N ILE A 349 -7.05 -6.76 12.71
CA ILE A 349 -7.07 -5.37 13.21
C ILE A 349 -8.10 -5.19 14.34
N SER A 350 -9.30 -5.77 14.20
CA SER A 350 -10.31 -5.67 15.27
C SER A 350 -9.87 -6.38 16.57
N THR A 351 -9.20 -7.53 16.47
CA THR A 351 -8.68 -8.23 17.64
C THR A 351 -7.62 -7.38 18.37
N ILE A 352 -6.71 -6.75 17.63
CA ILE A 352 -5.72 -5.85 18.24
C ILE A 352 -6.38 -4.63 18.87
N ALA A 353 -7.41 -4.05 18.25
CA ALA A 353 -8.16 -2.94 18.83
C ALA A 353 -8.87 -3.31 20.14
N ASP A 354 -9.42 -4.52 20.24
CA ASP A 354 -10.00 -5.05 21.47
C ASP A 354 -8.93 -5.23 22.56
N ASP A 355 -7.74 -5.72 22.20
CA ASP A 355 -6.64 -5.92 23.14
C ASP A 355 -6.03 -4.59 23.63
N ILE A 356 -5.94 -3.58 22.76
CA ILE A 356 -5.60 -2.19 23.13
C ILE A 356 -6.60 -1.66 24.16
N THR A 357 -7.89 -1.91 23.96
CA THR A 357 -8.94 -1.46 24.88
C THR A 357 -8.80 -2.14 26.25
N LYS A 358 -8.56 -3.45 26.28
CA LYS A 358 -8.31 -4.19 27.53
C LYS A 358 -7.05 -3.71 28.25
N SER A 359 -5.96 -3.50 27.52
CA SER A 359 -4.71 -2.97 28.09
C SER A 359 -4.91 -1.58 28.67
N SER A 360 -5.64 -0.70 27.96
CA SER A 360 -5.97 0.65 28.45
C SER A 360 -6.77 0.61 29.76
N MET A 361 -7.73 -0.32 29.88
CA MET A 361 -8.48 -0.51 31.14
C MET A 361 -7.56 -1.00 32.27
N ARG A 362 -6.71 -1.99 32.00
CA ARG A 362 -5.75 -2.52 32.97
C ARG A 362 -4.74 -1.45 33.41
N GLN A 363 -4.28 -0.58 32.52
CA GLN A 363 -3.43 0.57 32.88
C GLN A 363 -4.11 1.48 33.91
N VAL A 364 -5.38 1.84 33.69
CA VAL A 364 -6.13 2.68 34.63
C VAL A 364 -6.27 1.98 35.99
N GLU A 365 -6.59 0.69 36.01
CA GLU A 365 -6.68 -0.10 37.25
C GLU A 365 -5.36 -0.13 38.02
N LEU A 366 -4.26 -0.45 37.33
CA LEU A 366 -2.91 -0.49 37.92
C LEU A 366 -2.48 0.89 38.42
N GLU A 367 -2.80 1.96 37.70
CA GLU A 367 -2.52 3.33 38.14
C GLU A 367 -3.32 3.71 39.39
N ASP A 368 -4.60 3.35 39.46
CA ASP A 368 -5.46 3.63 40.61
C ASP A 368 -4.98 2.86 41.85
N GLU A 369 -4.61 1.59 41.71
CA GLU A 369 -3.98 0.82 42.79
C GLU A 369 -2.64 1.42 43.22
N ARG A 370 -1.79 1.83 42.26
CA ARG A 370 -0.52 2.52 42.55
C ARG A 370 -0.74 3.81 43.34
N ARG A 371 -1.80 4.58 43.03
CA ARG A 371 -2.16 5.80 43.78
C ARG A 371 -2.58 5.48 45.22
N GLN A 372 -3.32 4.40 45.44
CA GLN A 372 -3.70 3.96 46.78
C GLN A 372 -2.47 3.56 47.62
N LEU A 373 -1.50 2.88 46.99
CA LEU A 373 -0.24 2.45 47.60
C LEU A 373 0.77 3.59 47.81
N ARG A 374 0.50 4.84 47.40
CA ARG A 374 1.41 5.98 47.61
C ARG A 374 1.56 6.36 49.08
N ASN A 375 0.54 6.08 49.90
CA ASN A 375 0.61 6.22 51.35
C ASN A 375 0.41 4.85 51.99
N GLU A 376 1.50 4.10 52.12
CA GLU A 376 1.51 2.74 52.67
C GLU A 376 0.85 2.68 54.05
N GLY A 377 1.09 3.68 54.91
CA GLY A 377 0.46 3.74 56.23
C GLY A 377 -1.06 3.86 56.18
N LYS A 378 -1.60 4.67 55.26
CA LYS A 378 -3.06 4.78 55.04
C LYS A 378 -3.64 3.50 54.46
N TYR A 379 -2.92 2.85 53.55
CA TYR A 379 -3.31 1.58 52.96
C TYR A 379 -3.38 0.45 54.00
N ILE A 380 -2.35 0.33 54.85
CA ILE A 380 -2.32 -0.64 55.95
C ILE A 380 -3.42 -0.34 56.97
N ALA A 381 -3.63 0.94 57.32
CA ALA A 381 -4.71 1.35 58.22
C ALA A 381 -6.11 0.98 57.71
N GLN A 382 -6.32 0.99 56.38
CA GLN A 382 -7.57 0.52 55.76
C GLN A 382 -7.68 -1.01 55.79
N LEU A 383 -6.58 -1.75 55.59
CA LEU A 383 -6.54 -3.21 55.65
C LEU A 383 -6.85 -3.77 57.03
N VAL A 384 -6.37 -3.12 58.08
CA VAL A 384 -6.57 -3.56 59.48
C VAL A 384 -7.84 -2.98 60.13
N GLN A 385 -8.66 -2.25 59.38
CA GLN A 385 -9.86 -1.61 59.89
C GLN A 385 -10.85 -2.68 60.39
N GLY A 386 -11.19 -2.65 61.68
CA GLY A 386 -12.10 -3.60 62.31
C GLY A 386 -11.42 -4.78 63.03
N LEU A 387 -10.08 -4.79 63.12
CA LEU A 387 -9.32 -5.75 63.95
C LEU A 387 -8.95 -5.19 65.32
N ASP A 388 -8.78 -6.09 66.28
CA ASP A 388 -8.36 -5.75 67.63
C ASP A 388 -6.89 -5.28 67.67
N ALA A 389 -6.60 -4.26 68.49
CA ALA A 389 -5.28 -3.65 68.62
C ALA A 389 -4.10 -4.63 68.87
N PRO A 390 -4.24 -5.72 69.66
CA PRO A 390 -3.16 -6.69 69.85
C PRO A 390 -2.83 -7.49 68.59
N ILE A 391 -3.85 -7.81 67.78
CA ILE A 391 -3.68 -8.52 66.51
C ILE A 391 -3.00 -7.61 65.50
N VAL A 392 -3.43 -6.34 65.44
CA VAL A 392 -2.82 -5.33 64.57
C VAL A 392 -1.33 -5.18 64.89
N ALA A 393 -0.95 -5.05 66.17
CA ALA A 393 0.45 -4.94 66.57
C ALA A 393 1.31 -6.15 66.18
N LEU A 394 0.73 -7.36 66.15
CA LEU A 394 1.44 -8.59 65.76
C LEU A 394 1.72 -8.66 64.25
N ILE A 395 0.83 -8.13 63.41
CA ILE A 395 0.90 -8.29 61.94
C ILE A 395 1.40 -7.04 61.21
N ASN A 396 1.53 -5.89 61.89
CA ASN A 396 1.78 -4.61 61.25
C ASN A 396 3.12 -4.58 60.49
N ASP A 397 4.18 -5.16 61.04
CA ASP A 397 5.50 -5.19 60.41
C ASP A 397 5.50 -6.07 59.15
N ASP A 398 4.83 -7.23 59.21
CA ASP A 398 4.63 -8.12 58.06
C ASP A 398 3.81 -7.44 56.96
N LEU A 399 2.75 -6.71 57.33
CA LEU A 399 1.93 -5.95 56.39
C LEU A 399 2.69 -4.78 55.77
N ALA A 400 3.57 -4.12 56.53
CA ALA A 400 4.42 -3.04 56.02
C ALA A 400 5.42 -3.55 54.98
N GLU A 401 6.08 -4.69 55.26
CA GLU A 401 6.99 -5.32 54.30
C GLU A 401 6.25 -5.76 53.03
N LEU A 402 5.08 -6.41 53.16
CA LEU A 402 4.26 -6.82 52.03
C LEU A 402 3.69 -5.64 51.22
N ALA A 403 3.32 -4.54 51.88
CA ALA A 403 2.86 -3.33 51.21
C ALA A 403 3.99 -2.65 50.43
N SER A 404 5.20 -2.60 50.98
CA SER A 404 6.37 -2.05 50.28
C SER A 404 6.74 -2.91 49.06
N ASN A 405 6.77 -4.23 49.23
CA ASN A 405 6.97 -5.17 48.11
C ASN A 405 5.88 -5.00 47.03
N ARG A 406 4.61 -4.81 47.44
CA ARG A 406 3.51 -4.54 46.50
C ARG A 406 3.72 -3.22 45.76
N HIS A 407 4.18 -2.16 46.43
CA HIS A 407 4.45 -0.87 45.79
C HIS A 407 5.54 -0.98 44.72
N GLU A 408 6.61 -1.73 45.00
CA GLU A 408 7.68 -2.03 44.03
C GLU A 408 7.15 -2.83 42.84
N SER A 409 6.44 -3.94 43.09
CA SER A 409 5.84 -4.77 42.03
C SER A 409 4.81 -3.99 41.21
N MET A 410 4.01 -3.12 41.82
CA MET A 410 3.03 -2.29 41.10
C MET A 410 3.72 -1.32 40.13
N ARG A 411 4.89 -0.78 40.49
CA ARG A 411 5.67 0.06 39.57
C ARG A 411 6.16 -0.74 38.37
N GLN A 412 6.63 -1.96 38.60
CA GLN A 412 7.06 -2.88 37.52
C GLN A 412 5.87 -3.30 36.63
N ALA A 413 4.69 -3.53 37.22
CA ALA A 413 3.47 -3.87 36.50
C ALA A 413 3.05 -2.75 35.55
N VAL A 414 3.04 -1.50 36.03
CA VAL A 414 2.70 -0.32 35.21
C VAL A 414 3.70 -0.15 34.05
N ASP A 415 4.99 -0.32 34.32
CA ASP A 415 6.04 -0.20 33.29
C ASP A 415 5.91 -1.29 32.20
N LEU A 416 5.67 -2.53 32.61
CA LEU A 416 5.46 -3.65 31.70
C LEU A 416 4.17 -3.50 30.88
N GLU A 417 3.08 -3.05 31.50
CA GLU A 417 1.81 -2.79 30.81
C GLU A 417 1.93 -1.61 29.83
N ASN A 418 2.72 -0.58 30.14
CA ASN A 418 3.02 0.51 29.20
C ASN A 418 3.80 0.00 27.98
N THR A 419 4.78 -0.87 28.20
CA THR A 419 5.54 -1.52 27.11
C THR A 419 4.62 -2.38 26.25
N TYR A 420 3.74 -3.16 26.86
CA TYR A 420 2.74 -3.97 26.17
C TYR A 420 1.79 -3.11 25.31
N ALA A 421 1.28 -2.00 25.85
CA ALA A 421 0.42 -1.09 25.12
C ALA A 421 1.15 -0.41 23.94
N MET A 422 2.41 -0.02 24.11
CA MET A 422 3.24 0.50 23.01
C MET A 422 3.43 -0.55 21.91
N ALA A 423 3.76 -1.79 22.27
CA ALA A 423 3.92 -2.87 21.30
C ALA A 423 2.61 -3.17 20.53
N LEU A 424 1.45 -3.14 21.21
CA LEU A 424 0.15 -3.27 20.56
C LEU A 424 -0.12 -2.12 19.57
N GLY A 425 0.24 -0.89 19.94
CA GLY A 425 0.13 0.29 19.07
C GLY A 425 0.98 0.17 17.80
N ASP A 426 2.24 -0.24 17.96
CA ASP A 426 3.16 -0.51 16.83
C ASP A 426 2.58 -1.59 15.91
N LEU A 427 2.06 -2.69 16.47
CA LEU A 427 1.43 -3.76 15.69
C LEU A 427 0.17 -3.30 14.94
N ASP A 428 -0.72 -2.52 15.58
CA ASP A 428 -1.92 -1.97 14.92
C ASP A 428 -1.52 -1.07 13.73
N PHE A 429 -0.54 -0.19 13.93
CA PHE A 429 -0.01 0.66 12.87
C PHE A 429 0.56 -0.17 11.70
N THR A 430 1.43 -1.14 12.00
CA THR A 430 2.06 -2.01 10.99
C THR A 430 1.02 -2.87 10.25
N LEU A 431 0.02 -3.43 10.94
CA LEU A 431 -1.06 -4.20 10.30
C LEU A 431 -1.93 -3.35 9.38
N ARG A 432 -2.22 -2.10 9.76
CA ARG A 432 -2.94 -1.15 8.90
C ARG A 432 -2.13 -0.79 7.66
N ARG A 433 -0.83 -0.52 7.82
CA ARG A 433 0.08 -0.30 6.69
C ARG A 433 0.10 -1.51 5.76
N TYR A 434 0.29 -2.72 6.30
CA TYR A 434 0.28 -3.97 5.54
C TYR A 434 -1.03 -4.14 4.76
N THR A 435 -2.17 -3.97 5.42
CA THR A 435 -3.50 -4.07 4.78
C THR A 435 -3.69 -3.00 3.70
N GLY A 436 -3.19 -1.79 3.92
CA GLY A 436 -3.17 -0.72 2.93
C GLY A 436 -2.40 -1.10 1.66
N VAL A 437 -1.19 -1.66 1.81
CA VAL A 437 -0.38 -2.14 0.68
C VAL A 437 -1.09 -3.29 -0.06
N VAL A 438 -1.67 -4.24 0.67
CA VAL A 438 -2.46 -5.34 0.08
C VAL A 438 -3.64 -4.82 -0.74
N ASP A 439 -4.34 -3.79 -0.25
CA ASP A 439 -5.47 -3.21 -0.97
C ASP A 439 -5.05 -2.38 -2.18
N GLN A 440 -3.94 -1.65 -2.11
CA GLN A 440 -3.34 -0.97 -3.27
C GLN A 440 -2.96 -1.99 -4.35
N TYR A 441 -2.28 -3.07 -3.96
CA TYR A 441 -1.89 -4.15 -4.88
C TYR A 441 -3.12 -4.81 -5.51
N ARG A 442 -4.15 -5.12 -4.71
CA ARG A 442 -5.40 -5.68 -5.22
C ARG A 442 -6.10 -4.74 -6.19
N GLY A 443 -6.12 -3.44 -5.89
CA GLY A 443 -6.63 -2.39 -6.79
C GLY A 443 -5.89 -2.42 -8.12
N PHE A 444 -4.56 -2.36 -8.08
CA PHE A 444 -3.68 -2.42 -9.24
C PHE A 444 -3.93 -3.67 -10.11
N ILE A 445 -4.02 -4.87 -9.50
CA ILE A 445 -4.35 -6.11 -10.22
C ILE A 445 -5.73 -6.00 -10.86
N SER A 446 -6.76 -5.59 -10.10
CA SER A 446 -8.14 -5.57 -10.58
C SER A 446 -8.36 -4.64 -11.77
N GLU A 447 -7.70 -3.47 -11.77
CA GLU A 447 -7.78 -2.51 -12.85
C GLU A 447 -7.13 -3.03 -14.14
N ARG A 448 -6.03 -3.80 -14.03
CA ARG A 448 -5.22 -4.22 -15.18
C ARG A 448 -5.57 -5.60 -15.71
N LEU A 449 -6.01 -6.53 -14.85
CA LEU A 449 -6.33 -7.91 -15.25
C LEU A 449 -7.50 -7.99 -16.23
N LEU A 450 -8.42 -7.01 -16.17
CA LEU A 450 -9.55 -6.90 -17.10
C LEU A 450 -9.10 -6.66 -18.55
N TRP A 451 -7.94 -6.02 -18.75
CA TRP A 451 -7.43 -5.63 -20.06
C TRP A 451 -6.38 -6.60 -20.61
N ILE A 452 -5.85 -7.50 -19.79
CA ILE A 452 -4.88 -8.50 -20.24
C ILE A 452 -5.64 -9.64 -20.93
N PRO A 453 -5.34 -9.92 -22.22
CA PRO A 453 -5.98 -11.02 -22.95
C PRO A 453 -5.76 -12.33 -22.21
N SER A 454 -6.82 -12.83 -21.58
CA SER A 454 -6.75 -13.96 -20.65
C SER A 454 -6.57 -15.31 -21.33
N ARG A 455 -6.47 -15.36 -22.67
CA ARG A 455 -6.45 -16.62 -23.42
C ARG A 455 -5.56 -16.52 -24.66
N GLY A 456 -4.48 -17.29 -24.68
CA GLY A 456 -4.04 -17.89 -25.93
C GLY A 456 -5.20 -18.69 -26.53
N THR A 457 -5.30 -18.73 -27.86
CA THR A 457 -6.29 -19.52 -28.61
C THR A 457 -6.52 -20.87 -27.92
N LEU A 458 -7.77 -21.24 -27.60
CA LEU A 458 -8.18 -22.51 -26.98
C LEU A 458 -7.15 -23.64 -27.21
N SER A 459 -6.19 -23.82 -26.30
CA SER A 459 -5.22 -24.92 -26.39
C SER A 459 -5.82 -26.25 -25.94
N VAL A 460 -7.08 -26.21 -25.48
CA VAL A 460 -7.93 -27.34 -25.06
C VAL A 460 -8.02 -28.42 -26.16
N PHE A 461 -7.78 -28.07 -27.43
CA PHE A 461 -7.78 -29.02 -28.55
C PHE A 461 -6.40 -29.55 -28.97
N ARG A 462 -5.30 -29.13 -28.32
CA ARG A 462 -3.93 -29.54 -28.71
C ARG A 462 -3.30 -30.65 -27.86
N GLY A 463 -3.82 -30.92 -26.68
CA GLY A 463 -3.36 -32.03 -25.85
C GLY A 463 -4.42 -33.11 -25.79
N GLY A 464 -4.10 -34.34 -26.19
CA GLY A 464 -5.00 -35.52 -26.11
C GLY A 464 -5.43 -35.93 -24.69
N GLY A 465 -5.42 -35.02 -23.72
CA GLY A 465 -5.83 -35.23 -22.33
C GLY A 465 -7.32 -34.98 -22.07
N PHE A 466 -8.08 -34.41 -23.02
CA PHE A 466 -9.52 -34.21 -22.85
C PHE A 466 -10.30 -35.50 -22.55
N PRO A 467 -10.07 -36.63 -23.24
CA PRO A 467 -10.77 -37.89 -22.91
C PRO A 467 -10.44 -38.39 -21.51
N ALA A 468 -9.20 -38.25 -21.06
CA ALA A 468 -8.75 -38.73 -19.75
C ALA A 468 -9.31 -37.86 -18.61
N GLN A 469 -9.29 -36.53 -18.77
CA GLN A 469 -9.83 -35.60 -17.78
C GLN A 469 -11.36 -35.68 -17.70
N VAL A 470 -12.04 -35.84 -18.85
CA VAL A 470 -13.49 -36.10 -18.88
C VAL A 470 -13.83 -37.48 -18.30
N ALA A 471 -13.03 -38.51 -18.58
CA ALA A 471 -13.21 -39.84 -17.99
C ALA A 471 -13.01 -39.85 -16.47
N GLU A 472 -12.14 -38.99 -15.95
CA GLU A 472 -11.92 -38.87 -14.50
C GLU A 472 -13.08 -38.16 -13.78
N VAL A 473 -13.67 -37.15 -14.43
CA VAL A 473 -14.88 -36.45 -13.93
C VAL A 473 -16.12 -37.35 -14.01
N PHE A 474 -16.25 -38.16 -15.06
CA PHE A 474 -17.35 -39.12 -15.23
C PHE A 474 -17.05 -40.52 -14.69
N ALA A 475 -16.02 -40.68 -13.85
CA ALA A 475 -15.66 -41.96 -13.25
C ALA A 475 -16.84 -42.53 -12.42
N PRO A 476 -17.44 -43.67 -12.81
CA PRO A 476 -18.67 -44.20 -12.19
C PRO A 476 -18.55 -44.40 -10.67
N GLY A 477 -17.36 -44.79 -10.19
CA GLY A 477 -17.10 -45.07 -8.78
C GLY A 477 -17.07 -43.83 -7.87
N ARG A 478 -16.90 -42.60 -8.41
CA ARG A 478 -17.01 -41.36 -7.62
C ARG A 478 -18.48 -40.99 -7.43
N TRP A 479 -19.27 -41.01 -8.51
CA TRP A 479 -20.72 -40.72 -8.45
C TRP A 479 -21.51 -41.74 -7.65
N LEU A 480 -21.11 -43.02 -7.69
CA LEU A 480 -21.74 -44.06 -6.86
C LEU A 480 -21.55 -43.79 -5.36
N ARG A 481 -20.38 -43.28 -4.96
CA ARG A 481 -20.12 -42.86 -3.57
C ARG A 481 -20.96 -41.65 -3.17
N VAL A 482 -21.11 -40.66 -4.06
CA VAL A 482 -22.02 -39.51 -3.82
C VAL A 482 -23.46 -40.00 -3.61
N LEU A 483 -23.91 -40.96 -4.42
CA LEU A 483 -25.26 -41.51 -4.32
C LEU A 483 -25.46 -42.37 -3.05
N GLN A 484 -24.43 -43.12 -2.64
CA GLN A 484 -24.44 -43.94 -1.43
C GLN A 484 -24.40 -43.10 -0.14
N ASN A 485 -23.77 -41.94 -0.18
CA ASN A 485 -23.66 -41.04 0.97
C ASN A 485 -24.86 -40.09 1.10
N LEU A 486 -25.67 -39.95 0.05
CA LEU A 486 -26.87 -39.09 0.02
C LEU A 486 -27.83 -39.32 1.21
N PRO A 487 -28.17 -40.57 1.59
CA PRO A 487 -29.09 -40.83 2.70
C PRO A 487 -28.55 -40.37 4.06
N GLY A 488 -27.23 -40.47 4.27
CA GLY A 488 -26.56 -40.03 5.50
C GLY A 488 -26.52 -38.50 5.61
N GLU A 489 -26.31 -37.81 4.49
CA GLU A 489 -26.28 -36.34 4.43
C GLU A 489 -27.68 -35.71 4.57
N ILE A 490 -28.72 -36.35 3.99
CA ILE A 490 -30.13 -35.95 4.13
C ILE A 490 -30.59 -35.99 5.61
N ALA A 491 -30.07 -36.93 6.40
CA ALA A 491 -30.40 -37.06 7.82
C ALA A 491 -29.70 -36.01 8.72
N ARG A 492 -28.53 -35.51 8.29
CA ARG A 492 -27.71 -34.57 9.08
C ARG A 492 -28.13 -33.12 8.92
N GLN A 493 -28.76 -32.75 7.79
CA GLN A 493 -29.13 -31.37 7.52
C GLN A 493 -30.54 -31.26 6.91
N PRO A 494 -31.53 -30.72 7.64
CA PRO A 494 -32.90 -30.63 7.12
C PRO A 494 -33.05 -29.67 5.94
N LEU A 495 -32.12 -28.73 5.75
CA LEU A 495 -32.24 -27.67 4.75
C LEU A 495 -32.08 -28.18 3.30
N THR A 496 -31.16 -29.12 3.05
CA THR A 496 -30.96 -29.73 1.72
C THR A 496 -32.16 -30.58 1.33
N SER A 497 -32.70 -31.33 2.29
CA SER A 497 -33.93 -32.11 2.14
C SER A 497 -35.12 -31.23 1.76
N VAL A 498 -35.27 -30.07 2.41
CA VAL A 498 -36.29 -29.06 2.07
C VAL A 498 -36.07 -28.50 0.66
N ALA A 499 -34.83 -28.20 0.26
CA ALA A 499 -34.53 -27.65 -1.05
C ALA A 499 -34.81 -28.66 -2.18
N ILE A 500 -34.41 -29.92 -2.01
CA ILE A 500 -34.73 -31.02 -2.95
C ILE A 500 -36.25 -31.22 -3.04
N LEU A 501 -36.95 -31.22 -1.90
CA LEU A 501 -38.41 -31.31 -1.87
C LEU A 501 -39.06 -30.14 -2.64
N LEU A 502 -38.56 -28.92 -2.47
CA LEU A 502 -39.06 -27.74 -3.16
C LEU A 502 -38.87 -27.85 -4.69
N VAL A 503 -37.70 -28.34 -5.13
CA VAL A 503 -37.45 -28.62 -6.56
C VAL A 503 -38.43 -29.67 -7.09
N LEU A 504 -38.65 -30.77 -6.36
CA LEU A 504 -39.60 -31.82 -6.76
C LEU A 504 -41.04 -31.30 -6.85
N ILE A 505 -41.49 -30.52 -5.86
CA ILE A 505 -42.78 -29.84 -5.86
C ILE A 505 -42.88 -28.93 -7.10
N LEU A 506 -41.87 -28.10 -7.35
CA LEU A 506 -41.87 -27.16 -8.46
C LEU A 506 -41.93 -27.87 -9.83
N VAL A 507 -41.22 -28.98 -9.99
CA VAL A 507 -41.27 -29.83 -11.21
C VAL A 507 -42.64 -30.48 -11.35
N TYR A 508 -43.19 -31.05 -10.28
CA TYR A 508 -44.51 -31.70 -10.30
C TYR A 508 -45.65 -30.73 -10.63
N PHE A 509 -45.62 -29.52 -10.07
CA PHE A 509 -46.64 -28.48 -10.33
C PHE A 509 -46.38 -27.65 -11.59
N SER A 510 -45.24 -27.82 -12.28
CA SER A 510 -44.90 -27.07 -13.49
C SER A 510 -45.98 -27.08 -14.60
N PRO A 511 -46.65 -28.20 -14.96
CA PRO A 511 -47.72 -28.16 -15.96
C PRO A 511 -48.94 -27.36 -15.50
N LEU A 512 -49.25 -27.38 -14.20
CA LEU A 512 -50.35 -26.60 -13.61
C LEU A 512 -50.03 -25.11 -13.62
N LEU A 513 -48.80 -24.74 -13.26
CA LEU A 513 -48.30 -23.36 -13.29
C LEU A 513 -48.30 -22.79 -14.71
N TYR A 514 -47.88 -23.60 -15.69
CA TYR A 514 -47.94 -23.21 -17.11
C TYR A 514 -49.39 -22.99 -17.58
N ARG A 515 -50.31 -23.89 -17.23
CA ARG A 515 -51.75 -23.70 -17.54
C ARG A 515 -52.31 -22.42 -16.91
N ARG A 516 -51.95 -22.14 -15.65
CA ARG A 516 -52.34 -20.88 -14.97
C ARG A 516 -51.74 -19.65 -15.65
N LEU A 517 -50.47 -19.73 -16.07
CA LEU A 517 -49.81 -18.65 -16.82
C LEU A 517 -50.60 -18.33 -18.10
N VAL A 518 -50.94 -19.35 -18.89
CA VAL A 518 -51.75 -19.18 -20.11
C VAL A 518 -53.15 -18.63 -19.80
N ALA A 519 -53.77 -19.07 -18.71
CA ALA A 519 -55.08 -18.57 -18.29
C ALA A 519 -55.08 -17.07 -17.94
N THR A 520 -53.97 -16.52 -17.42
CA THR A 520 -53.87 -15.07 -17.14
C THR A 520 -54.02 -14.20 -18.38
N GLY A 521 -53.68 -14.73 -19.56
CA GLY A 521 -53.74 -14.02 -20.83
C GLY A 521 -55.11 -14.01 -21.51
N GLN A 522 -56.08 -14.81 -21.04
CA GLN A 522 -57.38 -14.99 -21.71
C GLN A 522 -58.28 -13.74 -21.66
N TYR A 523 -58.12 -12.92 -20.61
CA TYR A 523 -58.97 -11.74 -20.36
C TYR A 523 -58.28 -10.41 -20.70
N VAL A 524 -57.04 -10.47 -21.21
CA VAL A 524 -56.23 -9.29 -21.52
C VAL A 524 -56.73 -8.62 -22.79
N GLY A 525 -57.07 -7.33 -22.71
CA GLY A 525 -57.67 -6.59 -23.81
C GLY A 525 -59.16 -6.33 -23.73
N TYR A 526 -59.85 -6.88 -22.73
CA TYR A 526 -61.26 -6.59 -22.49
C TYR A 526 -61.40 -5.51 -21.42
N VAL A 527 -61.99 -4.37 -21.78
CA VAL A 527 -62.06 -3.14 -20.98
C VAL A 527 -62.65 -3.34 -19.57
N ARG A 528 -63.53 -4.33 -19.35
CA ARG A 528 -64.16 -4.59 -18.04
C ARG A 528 -63.45 -5.65 -17.17
N THR A 529 -62.55 -6.46 -17.72
CA THR A 529 -61.96 -7.61 -17.00
C THR A 529 -60.44 -7.57 -16.91
N ASP A 530 -59.80 -6.69 -17.67
CA ASP A 530 -58.34 -6.54 -17.65
C ASP A 530 -57.87 -5.75 -16.42
N HIS A 531 -56.91 -6.30 -15.68
CA HIS A 531 -56.37 -5.72 -14.45
C HIS A 531 -54.86 -5.92 -14.43
N PHE A 532 -54.11 -4.91 -13.98
CA PHE A 532 -52.64 -4.99 -13.83
C PHE A 532 -52.19 -6.17 -12.95
N SER A 533 -53.03 -6.60 -11.99
CA SER A 533 -52.77 -7.79 -11.17
C SER A 533 -52.60 -9.06 -12.00
N SER A 534 -53.24 -9.17 -13.17
CA SER A 534 -53.13 -10.32 -14.06
C SER A 534 -51.75 -10.39 -14.72
N THR A 535 -51.19 -9.25 -15.12
CA THR A 535 -49.82 -9.16 -15.63
C THR A 535 -48.79 -9.43 -14.53
N MET A 536 -49.02 -8.93 -13.31
CA MET A 536 -48.16 -9.23 -12.17
C MET A 536 -48.17 -10.72 -11.79
N ARG A 537 -49.34 -11.37 -11.84
CA ARG A 537 -49.47 -12.83 -11.67
C ARG A 537 -48.73 -13.59 -12.77
N ALA A 538 -48.82 -13.15 -14.02
CA ALA A 538 -48.11 -13.76 -15.13
C ALA A 538 -46.58 -13.62 -14.99
N LEU A 539 -46.10 -12.47 -14.51
CA LEU A 539 -44.69 -12.26 -14.18
C LEU A 539 -44.23 -13.20 -13.06
N GLY A 540 -44.99 -13.26 -11.95
CA GLY A 540 -44.69 -14.15 -10.83
C GLY A 540 -44.66 -15.64 -11.22
N LEU A 541 -45.61 -16.07 -12.06
CA LEU A 541 -45.63 -17.45 -12.59
C LEU A 541 -44.47 -17.73 -13.54
N SER A 542 -44.07 -16.75 -14.36
CA SER A 542 -42.90 -16.88 -15.26
C SER A 542 -41.60 -16.97 -14.47
N LEU A 543 -41.47 -16.17 -13.40
CA LEU A 543 -40.35 -16.23 -12.47
C LEU A 543 -40.28 -17.60 -11.80
N LEU A 544 -41.39 -18.08 -11.25
CA LEU A 544 -41.44 -19.36 -10.54
C LEU A 544 -41.15 -20.55 -11.46
N LEU A 545 -41.66 -20.54 -12.70
CA LEU A 545 -41.34 -21.57 -13.71
C LEU A 545 -39.87 -21.56 -14.16
N SER A 546 -39.21 -20.41 -14.10
CA SER A 546 -37.79 -20.28 -14.48
C SER A 546 -36.83 -20.84 -13.43
N LEU A 547 -37.26 -21.00 -12.17
CA LEU A 547 -36.40 -21.47 -11.08
C LEU A 547 -36.13 -22.98 -11.11
N LYS A 548 -36.95 -23.78 -11.80
CA LYS A 548 -36.93 -25.25 -11.71
C LYS A 548 -35.55 -25.89 -11.90
N TRP A 549 -34.83 -25.51 -12.95
CA TRP A 549 -33.54 -26.10 -13.28
C TRP A 549 -32.36 -25.38 -12.62
N PRO A 550 -32.33 -24.04 -12.54
CA PRO A 550 -31.33 -23.34 -11.75
C PRO A 550 -31.32 -23.77 -10.29
N MET A 551 -32.49 -23.93 -9.68
CA MET A 551 -32.59 -24.37 -8.29
C MET A 551 -32.08 -25.80 -8.13
N LEU A 552 -32.40 -26.70 -9.07
CA LEU A 552 -31.83 -28.05 -9.09
C LEU A 552 -30.30 -27.99 -9.16
N LEU A 553 -29.76 -27.20 -10.08
CA LEU A 553 -28.31 -27.08 -10.28
C LEU A 553 -27.61 -26.46 -9.06
N SER A 554 -28.24 -25.48 -8.41
CA SER A 554 -27.77 -24.92 -7.13
C SER A 554 -27.84 -25.92 -5.98
N THR A 555 -28.88 -26.75 -5.89
CA THR A 555 -28.95 -27.81 -4.85
C THR A 555 -27.90 -28.88 -5.05
N VAL A 556 -27.58 -29.22 -6.30
CA VAL A 556 -26.48 -30.14 -6.63
C VAL A 556 -25.12 -29.48 -6.34
N ALA A 557 -24.97 -28.18 -6.64
CA ALA A 557 -23.76 -27.44 -6.28
C ALA A 557 -23.51 -27.45 -4.78
N TRP A 558 -24.55 -27.18 -3.99
CA TRP A 558 -24.51 -27.21 -2.52
C TRP A 558 -24.05 -28.56 -1.98
N LEU A 559 -24.40 -29.66 -2.65
CA LEU A 559 -23.94 -31.01 -2.28
C LEU A 559 -22.42 -31.21 -2.50
N PHE A 560 -21.78 -30.46 -3.42
CA PHE A 560 -20.33 -30.50 -3.61
C PHE A 560 -19.56 -29.69 -2.56
N GLU A 561 -20.11 -28.58 -2.06
CA GLU A 561 -19.53 -27.82 -0.94
C GLU A 561 -19.43 -28.66 0.35
N MET A 562 -20.26 -29.71 0.44
CA MET A 562 -20.40 -30.56 1.61
C MET A 562 -19.41 -31.74 1.66
N GLN A 563 -18.72 -32.05 0.56
CA GLN A 563 -17.64 -33.05 0.57
C GLN A 563 -16.32 -32.37 0.93
N ASP A 564 -15.51 -33.05 1.76
CA ASP A 564 -14.24 -32.59 2.36
C ASP A 564 -13.69 -31.27 1.79
N ARG A 565 -13.68 -30.23 2.64
CA ARG A 565 -13.19 -28.87 2.31
C ARG A 565 -11.75 -28.82 1.78
N GLU A 566 -11.02 -29.93 1.87
CA GLU A 566 -9.66 -30.09 1.37
C GLU A 566 -9.59 -30.40 -0.14
N SER A 567 -10.71 -30.72 -0.80
CA SER A 567 -10.70 -30.99 -2.25
C SER A 567 -10.88 -29.71 -3.08
N GLU A 568 -9.80 -29.23 -3.69
CA GLU A 568 -9.81 -28.09 -4.63
C GLU A 568 -10.81 -28.27 -5.79
N LEU A 569 -11.01 -29.51 -6.25
CA LEU A 569 -11.96 -29.85 -7.32
C LEU A 569 -13.41 -29.63 -6.87
N ALA A 570 -13.77 -30.00 -5.64
CA ALA A 570 -15.13 -29.82 -5.12
C ALA A 570 -15.49 -28.33 -5.02
N MET A 571 -14.54 -27.50 -4.56
CA MET A 571 -14.70 -26.04 -4.52
C MET A 571 -14.79 -25.44 -5.93
N ALA A 572 -13.98 -25.91 -6.88
CA ALA A 572 -14.04 -25.47 -8.27
C ALA A 572 -15.39 -25.82 -8.94
N LEU A 573 -15.89 -27.05 -8.71
CA LEU A 573 -17.20 -27.50 -9.22
C LEU A 573 -18.36 -26.73 -8.57
N TYR A 574 -18.29 -26.45 -7.27
CA TYR A 574 -19.27 -25.60 -6.58
C TYR A 574 -19.34 -24.21 -7.22
N MET A 575 -18.20 -23.52 -7.31
CA MET A 575 -18.12 -22.16 -7.86
C MET A 575 -18.57 -22.09 -9.31
N ALA A 576 -18.17 -23.07 -10.13
CA ALA A 576 -18.61 -23.18 -11.51
C ALA A 576 -20.12 -23.42 -11.59
N SER A 577 -20.66 -24.36 -10.81
CA SER A 577 -22.07 -24.72 -10.82
C SER A 577 -22.97 -23.58 -10.33
N VAL A 578 -22.62 -22.89 -9.25
CA VAL A 578 -23.41 -21.74 -8.75
C VAL A 578 -23.45 -20.60 -9.79
N ARG A 579 -22.32 -20.28 -10.43
CA ARG A 579 -22.27 -19.27 -11.49
C ARG A 579 -23.11 -19.69 -12.70
N THR A 580 -23.00 -20.94 -13.11
CA THR A 580 -23.81 -21.52 -14.19
C THR A 580 -25.30 -21.46 -13.86
N ALA A 581 -25.71 -21.76 -12.63
CA ALA A 581 -27.11 -21.67 -12.20
C ALA A 581 -27.68 -20.26 -12.38
N ILE A 582 -26.92 -19.23 -12.00
CA ILE A 582 -27.34 -17.82 -12.11
C ILE A 582 -27.50 -17.41 -13.59
N TYR A 583 -26.52 -17.73 -14.43
CA TYR A 583 -26.61 -17.42 -15.87
C TYR A 583 -27.75 -18.19 -16.54
N PHE A 584 -27.92 -19.46 -16.18
CA PHE A 584 -29.00 -20.29 -16.69
C PHE A 584 -30.37 -19.77 -16.26
N TRP A 585 -30.50 -19.26 -15.03
CA TRP A 585 -31.73 -18.66 -14.55
C TRP A 585 -32.13 -17.42 -15.35
N GLY A 586 -31.19 -16.53 -15.66
CA GLY A 586 -31.46 -15.35 -16.48
C GLY A 586 -31.97 -15.72 -17.88
N LEU A 587 -31.36 -16.73 -18.50
CA LEU A 587 -31.77 -17.23 -19.82
C LEU A 587 -33.13 -17.94 -19.78
N GLU A 588 -33.34 -18.83 -18.81
CA GLU A 588 -34.60 -19.56 -18.64
C GLU A 588 -35.74 -18.58 -18.31
N PHE A 589 -35.50 -17.54 -17.52
CA PHE A 589 -36.48 -16.48 -17.26
C PHE A 589 -36.88 -15.74 -18.54
N LEU A 590 -35.90 -15.36 -19.35
CA LEU A 590 -36.16 -14.74 -20.65
C LEU A 590 -36.93 -15.70 -21.57
N ARG A 591 -36.60 -16.99 -21.56
CA ARG A 591 -37.33 -18.01 -22.32
C ARG A 591 -38.78 -18.15 -21.85
N MET A 592 -39.02 -18.19 -20.53
CA MET A 592 -40.36 -18.31 -19.94
C MET A 592 -41.26 -17.12 -20.27
N THR A 593 -40.71 -15.90 -20.26
CA THR A 593 -41.47 -14.69 -20.62
C THR A 593 -41.86 -14.65 -22.11
N LEU A 594 -41.04 -15.26 -22.97
CA LEU A 594 -41.22 -15.34 -24.44
C LEU A 594 -41.97 -16.58 -24.92
N LEU A 595 -42.49 -17.42 -24.02
CA LEU A 595 -43.27 -18.60 -24.38
C LEU A 595 -44.53 -18.21 -25.18
N PRO A 596 -44.98 -19.09 -26.12
CA PRO A 596 -46.26 -18.90 -26.79
C PRO A 596 -47.39 -18.82 -25.75
N LYS A 597 -48.27 -17.82 -25.87
CA LYS A 597 -49.31 -17.49 -24.88
C LYS A 597 -48.77 -17.13 -23.48
N GLY A 598 -47.48 -16.82 -23.38
CA GLY A 598 -46.82 -16.36 -22.17
C GLY A 598 -47.00 -14.85 -21.95
N LEU A 599 -46.18 -14.28 -21.05
CA LEU A 599 -46.28 -12.88 -20.64
C LEU A 599 -46.18 -11.92 -21.83
N VAL A 600 -45.14 -12.04 -22.66
CA VAL A 600 -44.86 -11.08 -23.75
C VAL A 600 -45.85 -11.20 -24.91
N ASP A 601 -46.31 -12.41 -25.21
CA ASP A 601 -47.28 -12.68 -26.27
C ASP A 601 -48.70 -12.25 -25.85
N ALA A 602 -49.17 -12.66 -24.68
CA ALA A 602 -50.55 -12.42 -24.25
C ALA A 602 -50.78 -11.04 -23.60
N HIS A 603 -49.85 -10.56 -22.75
CA HIS A 603 -50.02 -9.30 -22.02
C HIS A 603 -49.47 -8.09 -22.78
N PHE A 604 -48.33 -8.25 -23.45
CA PHE A 604 -47.68 -7.17 -24.21
C PHE A 604 -47.98 -7.21 -25.72
N ARG A 605 -48.74 -8.20 -26.19
CA ARG A 605 -49.23 -8.32 -27.58
C ARG A 605 -48.12 -8.28 -28.65
N TRP A 606 -46.95 -8.81 -28.33
CA TRP A 606 -45.89 -8.92 -29.33
C TRP A 606 -46.28 -9.90 -30.45
N PRO A 607 -45.78 -9.73 -31.68
CA PRO A 607 -46.09 -10.64 -32.77
C PRO A 607 -45.65 -12.08 -32.46
N ALA A 608 -46.60 -13.02 -32.41
CA ALA A 608 -46.37 -14.43 -32.06
C ALA A 608 -45.24 -15.11 -32.87
N LYS A 609 -45.05 -14.71 -34.14
CA LYS A 609 -43.95 -15.22 -34.99
C LYS A 609 -42.56 -14.77 -34.48
N ARG A 610 -42.44 -13.56 -33.94
CA ARG A 610 -41.18 -13.01 -33.41
C ARG A 610 -40.85 -13.62 -32.05
N THR A 611 -41.81 -13.73 -31.14
CA THR A 611 -41.63 -14.35 -29.82
C THR A 611 -41.23 -15.83 -29.93
N ALA A 612 -41.90 -16.60 -30.78
CA ALA A 612 -41.54 -18.01 -31.03
C ALA A 612 -40.15 -18.20 -31.66
N THR A 613 -39.68 -17.23 -32.45
CA THR A 613 -38.33 -17.27 -33.05
C THR A 613 -37.26 -16.93 -32.02
N LEU A 614 -37.50 -15.91 -31.17
CA LEU A 614 -36.61 -15.55 -30.07
C LEU A 614 -36.51 -16.67 -29.03
N CYS A 615 -37.63 -17.25 -28.64
CA CYS A 615 -37.66 -18.39 -27.72
C CYS A 615 -36.82 -19.58 -28.23
N ARG A 616 -36.89 -19.89 -29.54
CA ARG A 616 -36.05 -20.94 -30.16
C ARG A 616 -34.56 -20.57 -30.19
N ARG A 617 -34.23 -19.30 -30.40
CA ARG A 617 -32.83 -18.83 -30.38
C ARG A 617 -32.23 -18.87 -28.97
N ILE A 618 -33.01 -18.49 -27.96
CA ILE A 618 -32.58 -18.58 -26.55
C ILE A 618 -32.39 -20.05 -26.16
N ALA A 619 -33.30 -20.94 -26.54
CA ALA A 619 -33.13 -22.38 -26.31
C ALA A 619 -31.86 -22.95 -26.98
N ARG A 620 -31.51 -22.48 -28.19
CA ARG A 620 -30.23 -22.85 -28.83
C ARG A 620 -29.04 -22.25 -28.08
N LEU A 621 -29.15 -21.01 -27.61
CA LEU A 621 -28.09 -20.36 -26.84
C LEU A 621 -27.83 -21.10 -25.53
N GLU A 622 -28.89 -21.48 -24.81
CA GLU A 622 -28.84 -22.38 -23.65
C GLU A 622 -28.09 -23.67 -23.98
N GLN A 623 -28.42 -24.35 -25.09
CA GLN A 623 -27.75 -25.61 -25.49
C GLN A 623 -26.29 -25.47 -25.94
N THR A 624 -25.86 -24.29 -26.40
CA THR A 624 -24.51 -24.06 -26.93
C THR A 624 -23.53 -23.50 -25.91
N PHE A 625 -24.02 -22.75 -24.92
CA PHE A 625 -23.19 -22.05 -23.94
C PHE A 625 -23.18 -22.71 -22.56
N LEU A 626 -24.14 -23.59 -22.27
CA LEU A 626 -24.33 -24.28 -21.00
C LEU A 626 -24.48 -25.79 -21.28
#